data_AF-A0A0M3QFM9-F1
#
_entry.id   AF-A0A0M3QFM9-F1
#
_cell.length_a   1.000
_cell.length_b   1.000
_cell.length_c   1.000
_cell.angle_alpha   90.00
_cell.angle_beta   90.00
_cell.angle_gamma   90.00
#
_symmetry.space_group_name_H-M   'P 1'
#
loop_
_entity.id
_entity.type
_entity.pdbx_description
1 polymer ?
#
loop_
_entity_poly.entity_id
_entity_poly.type
_entity_poly.pdbx_seq_one_letter_code
_entity_poly.pdbx_strand_id
1 'polypeptide(L)'
;MTLNEKLLGLKAASRGKLSAETQKIMADALSAIEATDQKGRALAPGDAAPAFTLADHAGRLWTSTELLKEGPLVVNFFRGSW
;
A
#
# COMPACT_ATOMS: atom_id res chain seq x y z
N MET A 1 -11.78 10.66 -21.74
CA MET A 1 -11.56 9.50 -20.85
C MET A 1 -11.02 9.99 -19.52
N THR A 2 -11.64 9.59 -18.42
CA THR A 2 -11.18 9.86 -17.06
C THR A 2 -10.07 8.88 -16.67
N LEU A 3 -9.30 9.22 -15.63
CA LEU A 3 -8.31 8.31 -15.05
C LEU A 3 -8.96 6.99 -14.61
N ASN A 4 -10.16 7.06 -14.03
CA ASN A 4 -10.88 5.89 -13.56
C ASN A 4 -11.25 4.94 -14.70
N GLU A 5 -11.73 5.46 -15.84
CA GLU A 5 -12.02 4.66 -17.03
C GLU A 5 -10.76 3.96 -17.57
N LYS A 6 -9.61 4.66 -17.57
CA LYS A 6 -8.33 4.09 -17.99
C LYS A 6 -7.86 2.98 -17.04
N LEU A 7 -8.01 3.16 -15.73
CA LEU A 7 -7.66 2.16 -14.72
C LEU A 7 -8.54 0.91 -14.82
N LEU A 8 -9.85 1.08 -15.06
CA LEU A 8 -10.77 -0.03 -15.28
C LEU A 8 -10.40 -0.85 -16.53
N GLY A 9 -10.06 -0.16 -17.63
CA GLY A 9 -9.58 -0.81 -18.86
C GLY A 9 -8.31 -1.62 -18.65
N LEU A 10 -7.31 -1.06 -17.96
CA LEU A 10 -6.06 -1.77 -17.63
C LEU A 10 -6.31 -3.01 -16.77
N LYS A 11 -7.21 -2.91 -15.78
CA LYS A 11 -7.56 -4.03 -14.89
C LYS A 11 -8.28 -5.16 -15.64
N ALA A 12 -9.09 -4.84 -16.65
CA ALA A 12 -9.74 -5.85 -17.51
C ALA A 12 -8.72 -6.54 -18.43
N ALA A 13 -7.85 -5.77 -19.09
CA ALA A 13 -6.83 -6.28 -20.00
C ALA A 13 -5.79 -7.18 -19.27
N SER A 14 -5.46 -6.87 -18.02
CA SER A 14 -4.56 -7.70 -17.20
C SER A 14 -5.18 -9.04 -16.82
N ARG A 15 -6.47 -9.08 -16.47
CA ARG A 15 -7.17 -10.32 -16.11
C ARG A 15 -7.31 -11.30 -17.28
N GLY A 16 -7.54 -10.80 -18.49
CA GLY A 16 -7.63 -11.64 -19.69
C GLY A 16 -6.33 -12.37 -20.08
N LYS A 17 -5.19 -11.98 -19.50
CA LYS A 17 -3.87 -12.60 -19.76
C LYS A 17 -3.52 -13.71 -18.77
N LEU A 18 -4.29 -13.88 -17.70
CA LEU A 18 -4.03 -14.84 -16.63
C LEU A 18 -4.84 -16.12 -16.87
N SER A 19 -4.24 -17.29 -16.62
CA SER A 19 -4.96 -18.56 -16.67
C SER A 19 -6.07 -18.59 -15.61
N ALA A 20 -7.08 -19.44 -15.81
CA ALA A 20 -8.16 -19.61 -14.83
C ALA A 20 -7.63 -20.05 -13.44
N GLU A 21 -6.58 -20.87 -13.42
CA GLU A 21 -5.91 -21.30 -12.20
C GLU A 21 -5.23 -20.12 -11.47
N THR A 22 -4.47 -19.29 -12.19
CA THR A 22 -3.84 -18.10 -11.59
C THR A 22 -4.88 -17.10 -11.11
N GLN A 23 -5.97 -16.91 -11.84
CA GLN A 23 -7.10 -16.07 -11.41
C GLN A 23 -7.71 -16.59 -10.11
N LYS A 24 -7.88 -17.91 -9.98
CA LYS A 24 -8.39 -18.53 -8.75
C LYS A 24 -7.43 -18.34 -7.57
N ILE A 25 -6.14 -18.59 -7.75
CA ILE A 25 -5.12 -18.37 -6.70
C ILE A 25 -5.13 -16.91 -6.20
N MET A 26 -5.18 -15.95 -7.12
CA MET A 26 -5.25 -14.53 -6.76
C MET A 26 -6.54 -14.16 -6.02
N ALA A 27 -7.68 -14.69 -6.47
CA ALA A 27 -8.98 -14.44 -5.82
C ALA A 27 -9.03 -15.05 -4.41
N ASP A 28 -8.49 -16.26 -4.23
CA ASP A 28 -8.41 -16.94 -2.93
C ASP A 28 -7.48 -16.16 -1.98
N ALA A 29 -6.32 -15.70 -2.46
CA ALA A 29 -5.39 -14.88 -1.68
C ALA A 29 -6.01 -13.54 -1.27
N LEU A 30 -6.74 -12.88 -2.16
CA LEU A 30 -7.45 -11.64 -1.84
C LEU A 30 -8.52 -11.89 -0.79
N SER A 31 -9.33 -12.92 -0.96
CA SER A 31 -10.39 -13.30 0.00
C SER A 31 -9.82 -13.60 1.39
N ALA A 32 -8.66 -14.26 1.45
CA ALA A 32 -7.95 -14.50 2.72
C ALA A 32 -7.52 -13.19 3.40
N ILE A 33 -7.00 -12.22 2.65
CA ILE A 33 -6.64 -10.89 3.18
C ILE A 33 -7.88 -10.15 3.65
N GLU A 34 -8.98 -10.18 2.89
CA GLU A 34 -10.23 -9.51 3.27
C GLU A 34 -10.88 -10.11 4.50
N ALA A 35 -10.72 -11.42 4.72
CA ALA A 35 -11.14 -12.11 5.92
C ALA A 35 -10.28 -11.75 7.15
N THR A 36 -9.10 -11.13 6.95
CA THR A 36 -8.34 -10.60 8.09
C THR A 36 -8.91 -9.26 8.55
N ASP A 37 -8.93 -9.06 9.87
CA ASP A 37 -9.28 -7.78 10.49
C ASP A 37 -8.14 -6.74 10.38
N GLN A 38 -7.45 -6.70 9.24
CA GLN A 38 -6.48 -5.65 8.94
C GLN A 38 -7.19 -4.34 8.58
N LYS A 39 -8.36 -4.43 7.92
CA LYS A 39 -9.15 -3.24 7.55
C LYS A 39 -9.66 -2.48 8.77
N GLY A 40 -10.05 -3.16 9.87
CA GLY A 40 -10.53 -2.53 11.09
C GLY A 40 -9.45 -1.84 11.92
N ARG A 41 -8.17 -2.13 11.66
CA ARG A 41 -7.01 -1.54 12.36
C ARG A 41 -6.34 -0.40 11.59
N ALA A 42 -6.87 -0.04 10.42
CA ALA A 42 -6.35 1.08 9.65
C ALA A 42 -6.72 2.41 10.33
N LEU A 43 -5.75 3.30 10.46
CA LEU A 43 -5.96 4.64 11.00
C LEU A 43 -6.80 5.49 10.03
N ALA A 44 -7.68 6.32 10.59
CA ALA A 44 -8.49 7.27 9.86
C ALA A 44 -7.79 8.64 9.73
N PRO A 45 -8.21 9.51 8.80
CA PRO A 45 -7.72 10.88 8.74
C PRO A 45 -7.95 11.62 10.07
N GLY A 46 -6.87 12.19 10.62
CA GLY A 46 -6.88 12.87 11.92
C GLY A 46 -6.35 12.02 13.07
N ASP A 47 -6.24 10.70 12.90
CA ASP A 47 -5.60 9.84 13.89
C ASP A 47 -4.09 10.11 13.96
N ALA A 48 -3.51 9.89 15.14
CA ALA A 48 -2.07 10.01 15.34
C ALA A 48 -1.32 8.94 14.53
N ALA A 49 -0.39 9.37 13.67
CA ALA A 49 0.46 8.45 12.93
C ALA A 49 1.39 7.67 13.90
N PRO A 50 1.60 6.35 13.70
CA PRO A 50 2.48 5.57 14.56
C PRO A 50 3.93 6.02 14.40
N ALA A 51 4.65 6.12 15.50
CA ALA A 51 6.07 6.41 15.45
C ALA A 51 6.83 5.27 14.78
N PHE A 52 7.74 5.62 13.88
CA PHE A 52 8.68 4.70 13.25
C PHE A 52 10.13 5.19 13.37
N THR A 53 11.04 4.23 13.36
CA THR A 53 12.49 4.42 13.17
C THR A 53 12.94 3.53 12.03
N LEU A 54 13.52 4.12 10.98
CA LEU A 54 13.96 3.40 9.78
C LEU A 54 15.39 3.79 9.42
N ALA A 55 16.16 2.82 8.92
CA ALA A 55 17.47 3.09 8.35
C ALA A 55 17.33 3.61 6.91
N ASP A 56 18.16 4.58 6.53
CA ASP A 56 18.35 4.92 5.12
C ASP A 56 19.34 3.97 4.43
N HIS A 57 19.62 4.25 3.15
CA HIS A 57 20.53 3.45 2.33
C HIS A 57 21.98 3.42 2.84
N ALA A 58 22.39 4.39 3.68
CA ALA A 58 23.70 4.44 4.31
C ALA A 58 23.70 3.83 5.72
N GLY A 59 22.55 3.29 6.17
CA GLY A 59 22.38 2.71 7.51
C GLY A 59 22.12 3.76 8.60
N ARG A 60 21.96 5.04 8.26
CA ARG A 60 21.62 6.08 9.25
C ARG A 60 20.16 5.91 9.65
N LEU A 61 19.93 5.88 10.97
CA LEU A 61 18.59 5.79 11.53
C LEU A 61 17.89 7.15 11.54
N TRP A 62 16.65 7.14 11.09
CA TRP A 62 15.74 8.28 11.07
C TRP A 62 14.51 7.95 11.91
N THR A 63 14.18 8.82 12.86
CA THR A 63 13.00 8.67 13.72
C THR A 63 11.96 9.72 13.36
N SER A 64 10.74 9.28 13.07
CA SER A 64 9.59 10.14 12.74
C SER A 64 9.33 11.26 13.76
N THR A 65 9.46 10.97 15.06
CA THR A 65 9.23 11.95 16.13
C THR A 65 10.27 13.06 16.16
N GLU A 66 11.51 12.79 15.75
CA GLU A 66 12.55 13.83 15.65
C GLU A 66 12.33 14.67 14.39
N LEU A 67 12.02 14.05 13.26
CA LEU A 67 11.69 14.75 12.01
C LEU A 67 10.49 15.69 12.16
N LEU A 68 9.46 15.27 12.92
CA LEU A 68 8.29 16.10 13.18
C LEU A 68 8.58 17.35 14.03
N LYS A 69 9.68 17.37 14.80
CA LYS A 69 10.12 18.59 15.51
C LYS A 69 10.68 19.64 14.56
N GLU A 70 11.22 19.21 13.42
CA GLU A 70 11.78 20.11 12.40
C GLU A 70 10.69 20.65 11.46
N GLY A 71 9.56 19.96 11.32
CA GLY A 71 8.41 20.43 10.58
C GLY A 71 7.45 19.33 10.12
N PRO A 72 6.48 19.66 9.25
CA PRO A 72 5.55 18.68 8.69
C PRO A 72 6.29 17.56 7.92
N LEU A 73 5.88 16.32 8.15
CA LEU A 73 6.48 15.14 7.51
C LEU A 73 5.56 14.58 6.42
N VAL A 74 6.11 14.38 5.22
CA VAL A 74 5.44 13.68 4.11
C VAL A 74 6.02 12.27 3.99
N VAL A 75 5.17 11.25 4.04
CA VAL A 75 5.58 9.84 3.94
C VAL A 75 5.07 9.27 2.61
N ASN A 76 5.98 8.66 1.84
CA ASN A 76 5.65 7.95 0.61
C ASN A 76 5.97 6.46 0.76
N PHE A 77 4.96 5.60 0.64
CA PHE A 77 5.14 4.15 0.65
C PHE A 77 5.50 3.66 -0.74
N PHE A 78 6.81 3.50 -0.98
CA PHE A 78 7.31 2.95 -2.23
C PHE A 78 7.50 1.44 -2.12
N ARG A 79 6.61 0.68 -2.76
CA ARG A 79 6.64 -0.79 -2.76
C ARG A 79 7.32 -1.41 -4.00
N GLY A 80 8.24 -0.69 -4.64
CA GLY A 80 8.97 -1.14 -5.82
C GLY A 80 8.10 -1.29 -7.09
N SER A 81 8.68 -1.91 -8.13
CA SER A 81 7.90 -2.42 -9.26
C SER A 81 7.15 -3.66 -8.78
N TRP A 82 5.82 -3.62 -8.79
CA TRP A 82 5.09 -4.88 -8.99
C TRP A 82 5.37 -5.41 -10.39
#